data_AF-A0A1E5GN58-F1
#
_entry.id   AF-A0A1E5GN58-F1
#
_cell.length_a   1.000
_cell.length_b   1.000
_cell.length_c   1.000
_cell.angle_alpha   90.00
_cell.angle_beta   90.00
_cell.angle_gamma   90.00
#
_symmetry.space_group_name_H-M   'P 1'
#
loop_
_entity.id
_entity.type
_entity.pdbx_description
1 polymer ?
#
loop_
_entity_poly.entity_id
_entity_poly.type
_entity_poly.pdbx_seq_one_letter_code
_entity_poly.pdbx_strand_id
1 'polypeptide(L)'
;MRSKMILRGLAGVIDLLLIILPSYMVLTVLEVNGVVYNLLPQLLFAVYSVVSITSFHGKTIGKYFARLSVYTEDGGALHLGIREVAKLLYFLPNIGIFFIGISFITSLIFGRTIHDWIGKSQVLLDNEKLKLEREDFYEKRLTR
;
A
#
# COMPACT_ATOMS: atom_id res chain seq x y z
N MET A 1 -6.56 -6.26 -16.30
CA MET A 1 -6.74 -6.66 -14.88
C MET A 1 -5.57 -7.50 -14.34
N ARG A 2 -5.23 -8.64 -14.96
CA ARG A 2 -4.13 -9.52 -14.50
C ARG A 2 -2.75 -8.85 -14.49
N SER A 3 -2.40 -8.09 -15.53
CA SER A 3 -1.13 -7.33 -15.61
C SER A 3 -0.97 -6.30 -14.47
N LYS A 4 -2.04 -5.57 -14.15
CA LYS A 4 -2.07 -4.58 -13.06
C LYS A 4 -1.86 -5.21 -11.69
N MET A 5 -2.43 -6.40 -11.45
CA MET A 5 -2.22 -7.15 -10.21
C MET A 5 -0.76 -7.61 -10.06
N ILE A 6 -0.15 -8.11 -11.14
CA ILE A 6 1.25 -8.52 -11.15
C ILE A 6 2.15 -7.31 -10.87
N LEU A 7 1.93 -6.19 -11.58
CA LEU A 7 2.69 -4.95 -11.35
C LEU A 7 2.56 -4.45 -9.91
N ARG A 8 1.36 -4.55 -9.33
CA ARG A 8 1.11 -4.20 -7.93
C ARG A 8 1.87 -5.10 -6.96
N GLY A 9 1.87 -6.41 -7.21
CA GLY A 9 2.62 -7.37 -6.41
C GLY A 9 4.13 -7.08 -6.47
N LEU A 10 4.67 -6.91 -7.68
CA LEU A 10 6.08 -6.57 -7.90
C LEU A 10 6.47 -5.24 -7.25
N ALA A 11 5.64 -4.19 -7.37
CA ALA A 11 5.83 -2.92 -6.67
C ALA A 11 5.90 -3.12 -5.15
N GLY A 12 5.00 -3.95 -4.60
CA GLY A 12 5.02 -4.31 -3.18
C GLY A 12 6.30 -5.05 -2.77
N VAL A 13 6.78 -5.99 -3.60
CA VAL A 13 8.05 -6.70 -3.35
C VAL A 13 9.23 -5.73 -3.34
N ILE A 14 9.28 -4.78 -4.29
CA ILE A 14 10.31 -3.74 -4.31
C ILE A 14 10.29 -2.92 -3.01
N ASP A 15 9.11 -2.46 -2.58
CA ASP A 15 8.98 -1.70 -1.34
C ASP A 15 9.40 -2.52 -0.11
N LEU A 16 9.06 -3.81 -0.06
CA LEU A 16 9.48 -4.73 1.02
C LEU A 16 11.00 -4.88 1.05
N LEU A 17 11.63 -5.10 -0.11
CA LEU A 17 13.09 -5.21 -0.22
C LEU A 17 13.80 -3.92 0.18
N LEU A 18 13.21 -2.75 -0.11
CA LEU A 18 13.82 -1.46 0.22
C LEU A 18 13.76 -1.13 1.71
N ILE A 19 12.73 -1.59 2.43
CA ILE A 19 12.53 -1.20 3.84
C ILE A 19 12.80 -2.35 4.78
N ILE A 20 12.14 -3.49 4.58
CA ILE A 20 12.19 -4.60 5.55
C ILE A 20 13.57 -5.24 5.58
N LEU A 21 14.16 -5.51 4.42
CA LEU A 21 15.46 -6.19 4.35
C LEU A 21 16.58 -5.35 5.00
N PRO A 22 16.78 -4.06 4.66
CA PRO A 22 17.75 -3.22 5.35
C PRO A 22 17.46 -3.07 6.85
N SER A 23 16.17 -2.99 7.24
CA SER A 23 15.79 -2.92 8.65
C SER A 23 16.25 -4.15 9.41
N TYR A 24 16.03 -5.36 8.88
CA TYR A 24 16.52 -6.59 9.51
C TYR A 24 18.05 -6.63 9.55
N MET A 25 18.74 -6.26 8.47
CA MET A 25 20.21 -6.22 8.45
C MET A 25 20.78 -5.34 9.57
N VAL A 26 20.23 -4.12 9.75
CA VAL A 26 20.64 -3.21 10.82
C VAL A 26 20.38 -3.83 12.19
N LEU A 27 19.21 -4.42 12.40
CA LEU A 27 18.87 -5.04 13.69
C LEU A 27 19.72 -6.27 14.01
N THR A 28 20.12 -7.05 12.99
CA THR A 28 21.05 -8.17 13.15
C THR A 28 22.44 -7.68 13.56
N VAL A 29 22.97 -6.62 12.92
CA VAL A 29 24.28 -6.04 13.26
C VAL A 29 24.29 -5.46 14.67
N LEU A 30 23.15 -4.92 15.13
CA LEU A 30 22.97 -4.39 16.48
C LEU A 30 22.60 -5.45 17.52
N GLU A 31 22.56 -6.74 17.13
CA GLU A 31 22.20 -7.86 18.00
C GLU A 31 20.86 -7.67 18.74
N VAL A 32 19.91 -6.97 18.10
CA VAL A 32 18.57 -6.75 18.65
C VAL A 32 17.78 -8.05 18.58
N ASN A 33 17.19 -8.45 19.71
CA ASN A 33 16.45 -9.70 19.83
C ASN A 33 15.00 -9.49 20.29
N GLY A 34 14.19 -10.55 20.19
CA GLY A 34 12.84 -10.59 20.73
C GLY A 34 11.81 -9.82 19.91
N VAL A 35 10.87 -9.17 20.61
CA VAL A 35 9.69 -8.52 19.99
C VAL A 35 10.10 -7.37 19.07
N VAL A 36 11.10 -6.58 19.47
CA VAL A 36 11.57 -5.42 18.69
C VAL A 36 12.11 -5.86 17.33
N TYR A 37 12.87 -6.95 17.28
CA TYR A 37 13.41 -7.51 16.05
C TYR A 37 12.31 -7.82 15.02
N ASN A 38 11.17 -8.33 15.49
CA ASN A 38 10.06 -8.71 14.62
C ASN A 38 9.16 -7.54 14.25
N LEU A 39 8.83 -6.65 15.20
CA LEU A 39 7.84 -5.60 14.99
C LEU A 39 8.42 -4.35 14.32
N LEU A 40 9.65 -3.96 14.65
CA LEU A 40 10.20 -2.69 14.18
C LEU A 40 10.28 -2.59 12.65
N PRO A 41 10.76 -3.60 11.90
CA PRO A 41 10.76 -3.55 10.43
C PRO A 41 9.36 -3.39 9.84
N GLN A 42 8.35 -4.02 10.45
CA GLN A 42 6.96 -3.95 9.99
C GLN A 42 6.37 -2.56 10.22
N LEU A 43 6.63 -1.96 11.38
CA LEU A 43 6.23 -0.60 11.70
C LEU A 43 6.92 0.42 10.80
N LEU A 44 8.22 0.26 10.55
CA LEU A 44 8.96 1.11 9.61
C LEU A 44 8.38 1.01 8.19
N PHE A 45 8.03 -0.19 7.74
CA PHE A 45 7.37 -0.38 6.45
C PHE A 45 6.01 0.33 6.37
N ALA A 46 5.19 0.26 7.43
CA ALA A 46 3.92 0.97 7.48
C ALA A 46 4.12 2.49 7.45
N VAL A 47 5.02 3.03 8.28
CA VAL A 47 5.34 4.46 8.33
C VAL A 47 5.86 4.95 6.99
N TYR A 48 6.84 4.26 6.40
CA TYR A 48 7.34 4.55 5.06
C TYR A 48 6.21 4.62 4.04
N SER A 49 5.29 3.64 4.07
CA SER A 49 4.22 3.55 3.09
C SER A 49 3.22 4.70 3.25
N VAL A 50 2.84 5.04 4.47
CA VAL A 50 1.96 6.19 4.75
C VAL A 50 2.60 7.48 4.24
N VAL A 51 3.82 7.77 4.70
CA VAL A 51 4.54 9.00 4.33
C VAL A 51 4.68 9.09 2.81
N SER A 52 5.06 7.99 2.16
CA SER A 52 5.27 7.99 0.72
C SER A 52 3.97 8.30 -0.04
N ILE A 53 2.88 7.64 0.35
CA ILE A 53 1.58 7.82 -0.32
C ILE A 53 1.04 9.23 -0.07
N THR A 54 1.17 9.79 1.14
CA THR A 54 0.66 11.13 1.44
C THR A 54 1.52 12.22 0.81
N SER A 55 2.84 12.04 0.73
CA SER A 55 3.77 13.07 0.24
C SER A 55 4.03 12.99 -1.28
N PHE A 56 3.97 11.80 -1.88
CA PHE A 56 4.30 11.59 -3.29
C PHE A 56 3.07 11.19 -4.13
N HIS A 57 1.96 11.91 -3.93
CA HIS A 57 0.77 11.78 -4.80
C HIS A 57 0.23 10.34 -4.90
N GLY A 58 0.24 9.60 -3.79
CA GLY A 58 -0.22 8.23 -3.74
C GLY A 58 0.82 7.18 -4.15
N LYS A 59 2.11 7.53 -4.25
CA LYS A 59 3.16 6.64 -4.75
C LYS A 59 4.17 6.25 -3.67
N THR A 60 4.44 4.96 -3.58
CA THR A 60 5.68 4.42 -2.99
C THR A 60 6.73 4.26 -4.09
N ILE A 61 7.99 4.02 -3.74
CA ILE A 61 9.08 3.84 -4.71
C ILE A 61 8.74 2.72 -5.70
N GLY A 62 8.28 1.56 -5.21
CA GLY A 62 7.89 0.45 -6.08
C GLY A 62 6.73 0.83 -7.02
N LYS A 63 5.74 1.57 -6.51
CA LYS A 63 4.59 2.00 -7.33
C LYS A 63 4.96 3.08 -8.34
N TYR A 64 5.92 3.94 -8.03
CA TYR A 64 6.46 4.92 -8.96
C TYR A 64 7.04 4.24 -10.21
N PHE A 65 7.88 3.22 -10.03
CA PHE A 65 8.42 2.44 -11.15
C PHE A 65 7.34 1.67 -11.92
N ALA A 66 6.30 1.21 -11.23
CA ALA A 66 5.17 0.52 -11.85
C ALA A 66 4.14 1.45 -12.52
N ARG A 67 4.32 2.78 -12.46
CA ARG A 67 3.33 3.80 -12.90
C ARG A 67 1.94 3.58 -12.27
N LEU A 68 1.95 3.15 -11.01
CA LEU A 68 0.77 2.94 -10.19
C LEU A 68 0.68 4.06 -9.15
N SER A 69 -0.55 4.43 -8.83
CA SER A 69 -0.86 5.41 -7.79
C SER A 69 -2.04 4.94 -6.96
N VAL A 70 -2.01 5.27 -5.68
CA VAL A 70 -3.15 5.09 -4.78
C VAL A 70 -4.05 6.31 -4.93
N TYR A 71 -5.33 6.04 -5.13
CA TYR A 71 -6.39 7.03 -5.21
C TYR A 71 -7.40 6.79 -4.08
N THR A 72 -7.92 7.86 -3.50
CA THR A 72 -8.97 7.83 -2.49
C THR A 72 -9.95 8.95 -2.79
N GLU A 73 -11.25 8.62 -2.81
CA GLU A 73 -12.32 9.59 -3.08
C GLU A 73 -12.51 10.54 -1.88
N ASP A 74 -12.34 10.03 -0.66
CA ASP A 74 -12.56 10.76 0.60
C ASP A 74 -11.36 11.66 0.99
N GLY A 75 -10.26 11.68 0.23
CA GLY A 75 -9.16 12.65 0.31
C GLY A 75 -8.34 12.69 1.62
N GLY A 76 -8.65 11.88 2.62
CA GLY A 76 -8.07 11.98 3.97
C GLY A 76 -6.79 11.17 4.18
N ALA A 77 -5.74 11.81 4.69
CA ALA A 77 -4.50 11.14 5.12
C ALA A 77 -4.74 10.01 6.13
N LEU A 78 -5.81 10.11 6.93
CA LEU A 78 -6.22 9.09 7.88
C LEU A 78 -6.67 7.79 7.20
N HIS A 79 -7.41 7.86 6.09
CA HIS A 79 -7.83 6.67 5.34
C HIS A 79 -6.63 5.96 4.70
N LEU A 80 -5.66 6.75 4.21
CA LEU A 80 -4.38 6.23 3.72
C LEU A 80 -3.53 5.64 4.85
N GLY A 81 -3.57 6.23 6.05
CA GLY A 81 -2.95 5.70 7.27
C GLY A 81 -3.50 4.32 7.64
N ILE A 82 -4.82 4.23 7.80
CA ILE A 82 -5.52 2.98 8.15
C ILE A 82 -5.24 1.90 7.10
N ARG A 83 -5.26 2.25 5.82
CA ARG A 83 -4.92 1.34 4.72
C ARG A 83 -3.55 0.69 4.91
N GLU A 84 -2.54 1.49 5.21
CA GLU A 84 -1.17 0.99 5.32
C GLU A 84 -0.95 0.21 6.62
N VAL A 85 -1.56 0.65 7.73
CA VAL A 85 -1.54 -0.10 8.99
C VAL A 85 -2.26 -1.44 8.86
N ALA A 86 -3.33 -1.53 8.07
CA ALA A 86 -4.03 -2.80 7.81
C ALA A 86 -3.14 -3.87 7.15
N LYS A 87 -2.03 -3.48 6.51
CA LYS A 87 -1.07 -4.44 5.96
C LYS A 87 -0.26 -5.16 7.04
N LEU A 88 -0.21 -4.63 8.26
CA LEU A 88 0.41 -5.32 9.40
C LEU A 88 -0.28 -6.66 9.69
N LEU A 89 -1.56 -6.80 9.33
CA LEU A 89 -2.28 -8.08 9.41
C LEU A 89 -1.60 -9.19 8.61
N TYR A 90 -0.89 -8.86 7.52
CA TYR A 90 -0.17 -9.83 6.69
C TYR A 90 1.09 -10.40 7.37
N PHE A 91 1.59 -9.72 8.40
CA PHE A 91 2.77 -10.12 9.16
C PHE A 91 2.43 -10.88 10.45
N LEU A 92 1.15 -11.09 10.75
CA LEU A 92 0.74 -11.86 11.93
C LEU A 92 1.19 -13.33 11.81
N PRO A 93 1.79 -13.91 12.86
CA PRO A 93 2.13 -15.33 12.88
C PRO A 93 0.90 -16.19 12.63
N ASN A 94 1.03 -17.20 11.77
CA ASN A 94 -0.01 -18.19 11.39
C ASN A 94 -1.25 -17.63 10.68
N ILE A 95 -1.74 -16.44 11.04
CA ILE A 95 -2.97 -15.83 10.52
C ILE A 95 -2.66 -14.90 9.33
N GLY A 96 -1.44 -14.37 9.23
CA GLY A 96 -1.06 -13.47 8.15
C GLY A 96 -1.21 -14.10 6.76
N ILE A 97 -0.93 -15.39 6.63
CA ILE A 97 -1.11 -16.13 5.37
C ILE A 97 -2.58 -16.18 4.93
N PHE A 98 -3.51 -16.25 5.88
CA PHE A 98 -4.95 -16.21 5.61
C PHE A 98 -5.36 -14.84 5.05
N PHE A 99 -4.86 -13.75 5.65
CA PHE A 99 -5.11 -12.40 5.13
C PHE A 99 -4.48 -12.17 3.76
N ILE A 100 -3.29 -12.72 3.49
CA ILE A 100 -2.67 -12.69 2.17
C ILE A 100 -3.55 -13.43 1.15
N GLY A 101 -4.02 -14.63 1.50
CA GLY A 101 -4.90 -15.45 0.65
C GLY A 101 -6.20 -14.73 0.29
N ILE A 102 -6.92 -14.20 1.29
CA ILE A 102 -8.14 -13.42 1.05
C ILE A 102 -7.83 -12.17 0.23
N SER A 103 -6.73 -11.47 0.52
CA SER A 103 -6.31 -10.28 -0.23
C SER A 103 -6.04 -10.60 -1.69
N PHE A 104 -5.48 -11.77 -1.98
CA PHE A 104 -5.25 -12.23 -3.34
C PHE A 104 -6.57 -12.56 -4.06
N ILE A 105 -7.47 -13.31 -3.40
CA ILE A 105 -8.78 -13.66 -3.95
C ILE A 105 -9.61 -12.41 -4.24
N THR A 106 -9.71 -11.49 -3.27
CA THR A 106 -10.43 -10.22 -3.43
C THR A 106 -9.82 -9.37 -4.55
N SER A 107 -8.48 -9.35 -4.67
CA SER A 107 -7.81 -8.65 -5.77
C SER A 107 -8.10 -9.29 -7.13
N LEU A 108 -8.29 -10.60 -7.21
CA LEU A 108 -8.63 -11.29 -8.46
C LEU A 108 -10.07 -11.03 -8.90
N ILE A 109 -11.01 -11.04 -7.94
CA ILE A 109 -12.45 -10.92 -8.22
C ILE A 109 -12.84 -9.45 -8.41
N PHE A 110 -12.41 -8.57 -7.49
CA PHE A 110 -12.87 -7.18 -7.40
C PHE A 110 -11.80 -6.16 -7.82
N GLY A 111 -10.58 -6.58 -8.14
CA GLY A 111 -9.48 -5.67 -8.46
C GLY A 111 -8.95 -4.85 -7.26
N ARG A 112 -9.48 -5.10 -6.06
CA ARG A 112 -9.14 -4.41 -4.81
C ARG A 112 -8.73 -5.43 -3.75
N THR A 113 -7.71 -5.10 -2.98
CA THR A 113 -7.25 -5.90 -1.84
C THR A 113 -7.96 -5.51 -0.56
N ILE A 114 -7.89 -6.35 0.48
CA ILE A 114 -8.47 -6.07 1.80
C ILE A 114 -8.09 -4.68 2.31
N HIS A 115 -6.81 -4.31 2.26
CA HIS A 115 -6.37 -3.02 2.76
C HIS A 115 -6.94 -1.85 1.94
N ASP A 116 -7.20 -2.05 0.64
CA ASP A 116 -7.84 -1.01 -0.16
C ASP A 116 -9.30 -0.78 0.26
N TRP A 117 -10.02 -1.85 0.60
CA TRP A 117 -11.39 -1.77 1.12
C TRP A 117 -11.44 -1.04 2.46
N ILE A 118 -10.57 -1.43 3.40
CA ILE A 118 -10.46 -0.77 4.71
C ILE A 118 -10.10 0.71 4.53
N GLY A 119 -9.19 0.99 3.60
CA GLY A 119 -8.72 2.33 3.29
C GLY A 119 -9.62 3.17 2.39
N LYS A 120 -10.79 2.65 1.96
CA LYS A 120 -11.66 3.27 0.93
C LYS A 120 -10.85 3.86 -0.23
N SER A 121 -9.97 3.03 -0.78
CA SER A 121 -8.98 3.44 -1.76
C SER A 121 -8.95 2.47 -2.93
N GLN A 122 -8.25 2.86 -3.98
CA GLN A 122 -7.99 2.01 -5.11
C GLN A 122 -6.60 2.28 -5.67
N VAL A 123 -5.96 1.22 -6.16
CA VAL A 123 -4.70 1.35 -6.89
C VAL A 123 -5.03 1.48 -8.38
N LEU A 124 -4.57 2.56 -8.99
CA LEU A 124 -4.83 2.94 -10.37
C LEU A 124 -3.52 3.08 -11.14
N LEU A 125 -3.56 2.91 -12.45
CA LEU A 125 -2.48 3.43 -13.30
C LEU A 125 -2.52 4.96 -13.25
N ASP A 126 -1.37 5.61 -13.40
CA ASP A 126 -1.29 7.07 -13.35
C ASP A 126 -2.25 7.75 -14.34
N ASN A 127 -2.37 7.20 -15.55
CA ASN A 127 -3.30 7.70 -16.56
C ASN A 127 -4.77 7.52 -16.17
N GLU A 128 -5.12 6.46 -15.44
CA GLU A 128 -6.48 6.22 -14.93
C GLU A 128 -6.80 7.23 -13.82
N LYS A 129 -5.85 7.44 -12.91
CA LYS A 129 -5.97 8.42 -11.82
C LYS A 129 -6.21 9.83 -12.36
N LEU A 130 -5.43 10.26 -13.35
CA LEU A 130 -5.56 11.59 -13.97
C LEU A 130 -6.92 11.80 -14.66
N LYS A 131 -7.53 10.74 -15.20
CA LYS A 131 -8.88 10.82 -15.79
C LYS A 131 -9.92 11.04 -14.70
N LEU A 132 -9.87 10.25 -13.63
CA LEU A 132 -10.81 10.37 -12.50
C LEU A 132 -10.68 11.73 -11.79
N GLU A 133 -9.46 12.17 -11.49
CA GLU A 133 -9.25 13.48 -10.85
C GLU A 133 -9.78 14.64 -11.70
N ARG A 134 -9.71 14.49 -13.04
CA ARG A 134 -10.27 15.47 -13.98
C ARG A 134 -11.80 15.44 -13.98
N GLU A 135 -12.41 14.25 -14.00
CA GLU A 135 -13.86 14.06 -13.96
C GLU A 135 -14.44 14.61 -12.65
N ASP A 136 -13.87 14.26 -11.50
CA ASP A 136 -14.24 14.78 -10.18
C ASP A 136 -14.13 16.31 -10.11
N PHE A 137 -13.10 16.88 -10.73
CA PHE A 137 -12.93 18.33 -10.81
C PHE A 137 -14.04 19.01 -11.62
N TYR A 138 -14.44 18.43 -12.75
CA TYR A 138 -15.55 18.95 -13.55
C TYR A 138 -16.88 18.84 -12.80
N GLU A 139 -17.14 17.70 -12.15
CA GLU A 139 -18.39 17.49 -11.40
C GLU A 139 -18.53 18.46 -10.22
N LYS A 140 -17.45 18.70 -9.47
CA LYS A 140 -17.41 19.71 -8.40
C LYS A 140 -17.57 21.15 -8.89
N ARG A 141 -17.25 21.42 -10.16
CA ARG A 141 -17.46 22.74 -10.79
C ARG A 141 -18.89 22.92 -11.29
N LEU A 142 -19.56 21.85 -11.71
CA LEU A 142 -20.96 21.89 -12.19
C LEU A 142 -21.98 21.91 -11.05
N THR A 143 -21.60 21.45 -9.86
CA THR A 143 -22.45 21.38 -8.65
C THR A 143 -22.23 22.55 -7.67
N ARG A 144 -21.36 23.50 -8.01
CA ARG A 144 -21.17 24.80 -7.32
C ARG A 144 -21.81 25.91 -8.13
#